data_AF-A0A7S4VA44-F1
#
_entry.id   AF-A0A7S4VA44-F1
#
_cell.length_a   1.000
_cell.length_b   1.000
_cell.length_c   1.000
_cell.angle_alpha   90.00
_cell.angle_beta   90.00
_cell.angle_gamma   90.00
#
_symmetry.space_group_name_H-M   'P 1'
#
loop_
_entity.id
_entity.type
_entity.pdbx_description
1 polymer ?
#
loop_
_entity_poly.entity_id
_entity_poly.type
_entity_poly.pdbx_seq_one_letter_code
_entity_poly.pdbx_strand_id
1 'polypeptide(L)'
;YLSLLLLSTPLISHSFTLQNPPFHPHSCSTTVSSSSSSSTRLHSSTWFIDGTNLQYQKSIPRSRTQIEENLLPCTHSGNIILVYDNGREDEMDGSITMLSPEKEEEEEGQNYFKKVITAANQSADDFILSEIQKLNAIEVEEVEKSSGGRRRRNGGRSNKPTVNLVTADKGLRRLVLKEEKKRVVDVIVVNPITFWKKYKSRLGGYKSTYENKPKEE
;
A
#
# COMPACT_ATOMS: atom_id res chain seq x y z
N TYR A 1 -15.30 64.36 20.37
CA TYR A 1 -15.02 65.46 19.43
C TYR A 1 -13.58 65.33 18.97
N LEU A 2 -13.32 65.48 17.66
CA LEU A 2 -12.10 65.15 16.87
C LEU A 2 -12.13 63.74 16.26
N SER A 3 -11.79 63.52 14.99
CA SER A 3 -11.85 64.29 13.74
C SER A 3 -11.60 63.24 12.65
N LEU A 4 -12.32 63.32 11.54
CA LEU A 4 -12.03 62.54 10.33
C LEU A 4 -10.59 62.79 9.86
N LEU A 5 -9.98 61.76 9.28
CA LEU A 5 -9.06 61.89 8.14
C LEU A 5 -9.13 60.61 7.30
N LEU A 6 -9.97 60.68 6.27
CA LEU A 6 -9.94 59.83 5.09
C LEU A 6 -8.63 60.08 4.34
N LEU A 7 -7.85 59.04 4.08
CA LEU A 7 -6.80 59.06 3.07
C LEU A 7 -7.11 57.98 2.03
N SER A 8 -7.55 58.50 0.89
CA SER A 8 -7.68 57.86 -0.41
C SER A 8 -6.29 57.60 -1.00
N THR A 9 -6.07 56.40 -1.55
CA THR A 9 -4.95 56.14 -2.46
C THR A 9 -5.45 55.39 -3.70
N PRO A 10 -4.93 55.72 -4.90
CA PRO A 10 -5.49 55.27 -6.17
C PRO A 10 -5.00 53.89 -6.64
N LEU A 11 -5.81 53.35 -7.55
CA LEU A 11 -5.62 52.19 -8.43
C LEU A 11 -4.28 52.21 -9.19
N ILE A 12 -3.61 51.05 -9.24
CA ILE A 12 -2.67 50.70 -10.30
C ILE A 12 -3.11 49.37 -10.90
N SER A 13 -3.77 49.46 -12.07
CA SER A 13 -4.05 48.32 -12.94
C SER A 13 -2.79 48.01 -13.76
N HIS A 14 -2.18 46.86 -13.53
CA HIS A 14 -1.19 46.29 -14.44
C HIS A 14 -1.89 45.32 -15.40
N SER A 15 -2.21 45.81 -16.59
CA SER A 15 -2.61 44.98 -17.73
C SER A 15 -1.34 44.37 -18.33
N PHE A 16 -1.08 43.10 -18.05
CA PHE A 16 -0.04 42.33 -18.74
C PHE A 16 -0.63 41.76 -20.03
N THR A 17 -0.33 42.40 -21.16
CA THR A 17 -0.64 41.89 -22.49
C THR A 17 0.41 40.84 -22.87
N LEU A 18 0.13 39.57 -22.58
CA LEU A 18 0.91 38.46 -23.14
C LEU A 18 0.41 38.17 -24.56
N GLN A 19 1.23 38.57 -25.51
CA GLN A 19 1.07 38.36 -26.94
C GLN A 19 1.41 36.90 -27.25
N ASN A 20 0.40 36.04 -27.33
CA ASN A 20 0.56 34.65 -27.77
C ASN A 20 0.78 34.60 -29.29
N PRO A 21 1.81 33.91 -29.80
CA PRO A 21 1.96 33.66 -31.22
C PRO A 21 0.91 32.63 -31.73
N PRO A 22 0.53 32.70 -33.03
CA PRO A 22 -0.42 31.76 -33.62
C PRO A 22 0.22 30.39 -33.79
N PHE A 23 -0.19 29.42 -32.96
CA PHE A 23 0.15 28.01 -33.16
C PHE A 23 -0.86 27.36 -34.11
N HIS A 24 -0.32 26.82 -35.21
CA HIS A 24 -1.04 26.02 -36.20
C HIS A 24 -1.60 24.72 -35.58
N PRO A 25 -2.85 24.33 -35.89
CA PRO A 25 -3.39 23.04 -35.49
C PRO A 25 -2.86 21.95 -36.43
N HIS A 26 -1.71 21.37 -36.11
CA HIS A 26 -1.36 20.06 -36.67
C HIS A 26 -2.11 18.99 -35.89
N SER A 27 -3.10 18.42 -36.57
CA SER A 27 -3.77 17.16 -36.27
C SER A 27 -2.72 16.06 -36.04
N CYS A 28 -2.42 15.80 -34.78
CA CYS A 28 -1.74 14.58 -34.34
C CYS A 28 -2.77 13.80 -33.52
N SER A 29 -3.42 12.82 -34.15
CA SER A 29 -4.15 11.75 -33.43
C SER A 29 -3.16 11.08 -32.49
N THR A 30 -3.16 11.52 -31.24
CA THR A 30 -2.47 10.84 -30.16
C THR A 30 -3.40 9.72 -29.75
N THR A 31 -3.15 8.54 -30.29
CA THR A 31 -3.58 7.31 -29.64
C THR A 31 -3.04 7.37 -28.22
N VAL A 32 -3.95 7.58 -27.27
CA VAL A 32 -3.73 7.31 -25.85
C VAL A 32 -3.31 5.85 -25.78
N SER A 33 -2.01 5.66 -25.87
CA SER A 33 -1.36 4.41 -25.56
C SER A 33 -1.48 4.33 -24.07
N SER A 34 -2.48 3.59 -23.62
CA SER A 34 -2.57 3.08 -22.26
C SER A 34 -1.17 2.57 -21.92
N SER A 35 -0.46 3.32 -21.09
CA SER A 35 0.85 2.93 -20.57
C SER A 35 0.59 1.68 -19.74
N SER A 36 0.76 0.55 -20.42
CA SER A 36 0.93 -0.75 -19.82
C SER A 36 2.08 -0.60 -18.84
N SER A 37 1.73 -0.57 -17.55
CA SER A 37 2.62 -0.62 -16.40
C SER A 37 3.60 -1.78 -16.62
N SER A 38 4.76 -1.42 -17.14
CA SER A 38 5.73 -2.37 -17.68
C SER A 38 6.59 -2.84 -16.52
N SER A 39 6.16 -3.92 -15.89
CA SER A 39 6.98 -4.94 -15.23
C SER A 39 8.46 -4.57 -14.95
N THR A 40 8.72 -3.78 -13.91
CA THR A 40 10.02 -3.75 -13.24
C THR A 40 9.91 -4.61 -11.98
N ARG A 41 10.17 -5.91 -12.17
CA ARG A 41 10.22 -6.94 -11.13
C ARG A 41 11.27 -6.62 -10.05
N LEU A 42 10.91 -5.78 -9.09
CA LEU A 42 11.17 -6.10 -7.69
C LEU A 42 9.86 -6.71 -7.19
N HIS A 43 9.83 -8.03 -7.02
CA HIS A 43 8.67 -8.72 -6.45
C HIS A 43 8.57 -8.32 -4.98
N SER A 44 8.11 -7.09 -4.71
CA SER A 44 7.89 -6.60 -3.37
C SER A 44 6.78 -7.47 -2.77
N SER A 45 7.10 -8.10 -1.64
CA SER A 45 6.11 -8.89 -0.93
C SER A 45 5.00 -7.96 -0.43
N THR A 46 3.74 -8.34 -0.63
CA THR A 46 2.60 -7.58 -0.08
C THR A 46 2.16 -8.20 1.24
N TRP A 47 2.04 -7.39 2.27
CA TRP A 47 1.63 -7.77 3.61
C TRP A 47 0.22 -7.28 3.87
N PHE A 48 -0.74 -8.19 3.93
CA PHE A 48 -2.08 -7.90 4.44
C PHE A 48 -2.11 -8.16 5.94
N ILE A 49 -2.47 -7.14 6.70
CA ILE A 49 -2.55 -7.20 8.16
C ILE A 49 -4.01 -6.98 8.54
N ASP A 50 -4.60 -8.02 9.13
CA ASP A 50 -5.89 -7.94 9.80
C ASP A 50 -5.69 -7.18 11.12
N GLY A 51 -5.92 -5.87 11.06
CA GLY A 51 -5.69 -4.90 12.11
C GLY A 51 -6.61 -5.13 13.31
N THR A 52 -7.87 -5.48 13.07
CA THR A 52 -8.82 -5.85 14.14
C THR A 52 -8.25 -7.02 14.94
N ASN A 53 -7.86 -8.10 14.25
CA ASN A 53 -7.32 -9.27 14.93
C ASN A 53 -5.97 -9.02 15.61
N LEU A 54 -5.11 -8.23 14.97
CA LEU A 54 -3.79 -7.85 15.47
C LEU A 54 -3.90 -7.07 16.80
N GLN A 55 -4.83 -6.12 16.87
CA GLN A 55 -5.08 -5.27 18.04
C GLN A 55 -5.45 -6.08 19.28
N TYR A 56 -6.16 -7.21 19.13
CA TYR A 56 -6.57 -8.03 20.27
C TYR A 56 -5.49 -8.96 20.83
N GLN A 57 -4.31 -9.01 20.23
CA GLN A 57 -3.24 -9.92 20.65
C GLN A 57 -2.47 -9.42 21.88
N LYS A 58 -1.82 -10.34 22.57
CA LYS A 58 -0.97 -10.01 23.72
C LYS A 58 0.35 -9.40 23.24
N SER A 59 0.83 -8.36 23.93
CA SER A 59 2.10 -7.66 23.64
C SER A 59 2.08 -6.78 22.37
N ILE A 60 0.90 -6.55 21.80
CA ILE A 60 0.70 -5.63 20.68
C ILE A 60 -0.06 -4.41 21.25
N PRO A 61 0.29 -3.18 20.82
CA PRO A 61 -0.45 -1.98 21.22
C PRO A 61 -1.94 -2.13 20.95
N ARG A 62 -2.76 -1.64 21.88
CA ARG A 62 -4.22 -1.65 21.73
C ARG A 62 -4.74 -0.44 20.97
N SER A 63 -3.94 0.62 20.83
CA SER A 63 -4.31 1.79 20.05
C SER A 63 -4.02 1.56 18.57
N ARG A 64 -5.01 1.86 17.70
CA ARG A 64 -4.86 1.81 16.25
C ARG A 64 -3.75 2.75 15.78
N THR A 65 -3.74 3.98 16.30
CA THR A 65 -2.72 4.99 16.03
C THR A 65 -1.32 4.48 16.37
N GLN A 66 -1.16 3.85 17.54
CA GLN A 66 0.13 3.27 17.91
C GLN A 66 0.54 2.13 16.97
N ILE A 67 -0.38 1.29 16.52
CA ILE A 67 -0.09 0.25 15.52
C ILE A 67 0.37 0.88 14.21
N GLU A 68 -0.34 1.91 13.74
CA GLU A 68 -0.04 2.65 12.51
C GLU A 68 1.35 3.30 12.56
N GLU A 69 1.64 4.09 13.61
CA GLU A 69 2.94 4.73 13.82
C GLU A 69 4.10 3.72 13.86
N ASN A 70 3.86 2.53 14.41
CA ASN A 70 4.84 1.46 14.46
C ASN A 70 5.09 0.78 13.10
N LEU A 71 4.11 0.82 12.20
CA LEU A 71 4.18 0.16 10.89
C LEU A 71 4.54 1.11 9.76
N LEU A 72 4.28 2.41 9.91
CA LEU A 72 4.65 3.43 8.94
C LEU A 72 6.14 3.38 8.53
N PRO A 73 7.12 3.21 9.42
CA PRO A 73 8.53 3.08 9.03
C PRO A 73 8.88 1.70 8.44
N CYS A 74 7.93 0.76 8.37
CA CYS A 74 8.18 -0.64 8.00
C CYS A 74 7.95 -0.93 6.51
N THR A 75 8.20 0.00 5.61
CA THR A 75 8.01 -0.21 4.16
C THR A 75 9.29 -0.59 3.43
N HIS A 76 10.40 -0.87 4.12
CA HIS A 76 11.70 -1.09 3.46
C HIS A 76 11.70 -2.28 2.48
N SER A 77 11.03 -3.38 2.84
CA SER A 77 11.12 -4.65 2.10
C SER A 77 9.77 -5.18 1.58
N GLY A 78 8.73 -4.35 1.53
CA GLY A 78 7.43 -4.75 1.00
C GLY A 78 6.33 -3.74 1.22
N ASN A 79 5.23 -3.96 0.52
CA ASN A 79 4.00 -3.18 0.68
C ASN A 79 3.27 -3.64 1.93
N ILE A 80 2.78 -2.71 2.75
CA ILE A 80 1.97 -3.02 3.93
C ILE A 80 0.56 -2.48 3.72
N ILE A 81 -0.42 -3.33 3.89
CA ILE A 81 -1.85 -3.01 3.84
C ILE A 81 -2.46 -3.41 5.19
N LEU A 82 -2.73 -2.43 6.04
CA LEU A 82 -3.37 -2.60 7.33
C LEU A 82 -4.87 -2.38 7.19
N VAL A 83 -5.67 -3.39 7.53
CA VAL A 83 -7.12 -3.41 7.33
C VAL A 83 -7.83 -3.49 8.66
N TYR A 84 -8.71 -2.54 8.95
CA TYR A 84 -9.58 -2.57 10.13
C TYR A 84 -11.03 -2.77 9.72
N ASP A 85 -11.75 -3.57 10.50
CA ASP A 85 -13.21 -3.56 10.46
C ASP A 85 -13.74 -2.20 10.91
N ASN A 86 -14.83 -1.79 10.28
CA ASN A 86 -15.58 -0.65 10.74
C ASN A 86 -16.25 -0.95 12.09
N GLY A 87 -15.76 -0.32 13.16
CA GLY A 87 -16.17 -0.61 14.54
C GLY A 87 -16.50 0.61 15.40
N ARG A 88 -16.44 1.84 14.86
CA ARG A 88 -16.53 3.16 15.53
C ARG A 88 -15.39 3.50 16.51
N GLU A 89 -14.72 4.63 16.27
CA GLU A 89 -14.85 5.94 16.94
C GLU A 89 -14.16 6.94 15.98
N ASP A 90 -14.89 7.98 15.55
CA ASP A 90 -14.42 9.15 14.78
C ASP A 90 -13.86 9.01 13.35
N GLU A 91 -13.59 7.81 12.83
CA GLU A 91 -13.11 7.62 11.45
C GLU A 91 -14.26 7.41 10.43
N MET A 92 -14.17 8.01 9.24
CA MET A 92 -15.18 7.87 8.17
C MET A 92 -15.22 6.45 7.60
N ASP A 93 -16.42 5.90 7.46
CA ASP A 93 -16.71 4.63 6.77
C ASP A 93 -16.04 4.56 5.39
N GLY A 94 -15.33 3.47 5.11
CA GLY A 94 -14.68 3.26 3.81
C GLY A 94 -13.46 4.15 3.54
N SER A 95 -12.89 4.77 4.57
CA SER A 95 -11.69 5.60 4.43
C SER A 95 -10.47 4.74 4.06
N ILE A 96 -9.81 5.15 2.97
CA ILE A 96 -8.52 4.61 2.54
C ILE A 96 -7.51 5.73 2.70
N THR A 97 -6.50 5.52 3.55
CA THR A 97 -5.40 6.45 3.72
C THR A 97 -4.13 5.80 3.18
N MET A 98 -3.65 6.32 2.05
CA MET A 98 -2.32 5.99 1.54
C MET A 98 -1.32 6.89 2.24
N LEU A 99 -0.38 6.31 3.00
CA LEU A 99 0.73 7.06 3.58
C LEU A 99 1.99 6.60 2.85
N SER A 100 2.46 7.43 1.93
CA SER A 100 3.81 7.27 1.39
C SER A 100 4.79 7.90 2.38
N PRO A 101 5.95 7.30 2.67
CA PRO A 101 7.01 8.03 3.36
C PRO A 101 7.34 9.29 2.56
N GLU A 102 7.48 10.44 3.23
CA GLU A 102 7.66 11.79 2.66
C GLU A 102 8.97 12.00 1.88
N LYS A 103 9.47 10.98 1.18
CA LYS A 103 10.60 11.14 0.27
C LYS A 103 10.07 11.67 -1.06
N GLU A 104 10.36 12.95 -1.28
CA GLU A 104 10.29 13.64 -2.57
C GLU A 104 11.12 12.86 -3.59
N GLU A 105 10.49 11.92 -4.29
CA GLU A 105 10.82 11.41 -5.62
C GLU A 105 9.88 10.23 -5.88
N GLU A 106 8.87 10.46 -6.71
CA GLU A 106 7.96 9.44 -7.26
C GLU A 106 8.76 8.49 -8.17
N GLU A 107 9.59 7.64 -7.59
CA GLU A 107 10.16 6.51 -8.32
C GLU A 107 9.10 5.40 -8.40
N GLU A 108 8.73 5.04 -9.63
CA GLU A 108 7.96 3.84 -9.92
C GLU A 108 8.65 2.62 -9.26
N GLY A 109 7.98 2.02 -8.26
CA GLY A 109 8.48 0.83 -7.57
C GLY A 109 8.80 1.01 -6.09
N GLN A 110 8.51 2.17 -5.48
CA GLN A 110 8.61 2.31 -4.03
C GLN A 110 7.53 1.52 -3.28
N ASN A 111 7.94 0.85 -2.22
CA ASN A 111 7.04 0.17 -1.29
C ASN A 111 6.21 1.18 -0.51
N TYR A 112 4.94 0.85 -0.24
CA TYR A 112 4.02 1.77 0.44
C TYR A 112 3.40 1.19 1.70
N PHE A 113 2.89 2.09 2.56
CA PHE A 113 1.99 1.76 3.66
C PHE A 113 0.58 2.27 3.32
N LYS A 114 -0.42 1.39 3.46
CA LYS A 114 -1.82 1.69 3.22
C LYS A 114 -2.64 1.30 4.44
N LYS A 115 -3.38 2.26 4.98
CA LYS A 115 -4.47 2.00 5.93
C LYS A 115 -5.79 1.88 5.18
N VAL A 116 -6.57 0.86 5.52
CA VAL A 116 -7.93 0.63 5.02
C VAL A 116 -8.86 0.47 6.21
N ILE A 117 -9.91 1.26 6.24
CA ILE A 117 -11.05 1.08 7.13
C ILE A 117 -12.18 0.60 6.23
N THR A 118 -12.73 -0.58 6.50
CA THR A 118 -13.76 -1.14 5.63
C THR A 118 -15.07 -0.35 5.70
N ALA A 119 -15.94 -0.55 4.73
CA ALA A 119 -17.29 -0.02 4.79
C ALA A 119 -18.12 -0.79 5.83
N ALA A 120 -19.22 -0.19 6.33
CA ALA A 120 -20.07 -0.81 7.36
C ALA A 120 -20.59 -2.22 7.01
N ASN A 121 -20.76 -2.52 5.71
CA ASN A 121 -21.26 -3.81 5.22
C ASN A 121 -20.15 -4.74 4.68
N GLN A 122 -18.89 -4.42 4.95
CA GLN A 122 -17.75 -5.21 4.48
C GLN A 122 -16.83 -5.51 5.66
N SER A 123 -16.55 -6.79 5.89
CA SER A 123 -15.54 -7.17 6.88
C SER A 123 -14.12 -7.00 6.33
N ALA A 124 -13.14 -6.86 7.22
CA ALA A 124 -11.72 -6.89 6.89
C ALA A 124 -11.36 -8.19 6.15
N ASP A 125 -11.93 -9.31 6.58
CA ASP A 125 -11.79 -10.62 5.92
C ASP A 125 -12.23 -10.56 4.45
N ASP A 126 -13.43 -10.02 4.18
CA ASP A 126 -13.97 -9.89 2.83
C ASP A 126 -13.09 -9.00 1.95
N PHE A 127 -12.63 -7.87 2.50
CA PHE A 127 -11.72 -6.96 1.81
C PHE A 127 -10.41 -7.67 1.45
N ILE A 128 -9.75 -8.30 2.42
CA ILE A 128 -8.47 -9.00 2.23
C ILE A 128 -8.62 -10.12 1.18
N LEU A 129 -9.68 -10.93 1.26
CA LEU A 129 -9.93 -12.00 0.30
C LEU A 129 -10.09 -11.45 -1.12
N SER A 130 -10.89 -10.39 -1.27
CA SER A 130 -11.12 -9.75 -2.57
C SER A 130 -9.82 -9.20 -3.16
N GLU A 131 -8.94 -8.63 -2.35
CA GLU A 131 -7.70 -8.03 -2.83
C GLU A 131 -6.66 -9.09 -3.23
N ILE A 132 -6.56 -10.18 -2.46
CA ILE A 132 -5.72 -11.33 -2.82
C ILE A 132 -6.20 -11.96 -4.14
N GLN A 133 -7.52 -12.03 -4.35
CA GLN A 133 -8.08 -12.53 -5.61
C GLN A 133 -7.74 -11.62 -6.80
N LYS A 134 -7.83 -10.29 -6.63
CA LYS A 134 -7.41 -9.34 -7.67
C LYS A 134 -5.94 -9.49 -8.03
N LEU A 135 -5.04 -9.59 -7.03
CA LEU A 135 -3.62 -9.82 -7.27
C LEU A 135 -3.38 -11.12 -8.06
N ASN A 136 -4.11 -12.18 -7.73
CA ASN A 136 -4.00 -13.43 -8.47
C ASN A 136 -4.53 -13.31 -9.91
N ALA A 137 -5.59 -12.55 -10.16
CA ALA A 137 -6.13 -12.32 -11.50
C ALA A 137 -5.14 -11.53 -12.38
N ILE A 138 -4.54 -10.47 -11.84
CA ILE A 138 -3.53 -9.65 -12.53
C ILE A 138 -2.35 -10.54 -12.97
N GLU A 139 -1.83 -11.36 -12.06
CA GLU A 139 -0.71 -12.24 -12.36
C GLU A 139 -1.06 -13.31 -13.40
N VAL A 140 -2.28 -13.85 -13.38
CA VAL A 140 -2.74 -14.79 -14.42
C VAL A 140 -2.71 -14.13 -15.80
N GLU A 141 -3.24 -12.90 -15.93
CA GLU A 141 -3.21 -12.17 -17.19
C GLU A 141 -1.78 -11.88 -17.68
N GLU A 142 -0.86 -11.54 -16.77
CA GLU A 142 0.56 -11.31 -17.11
C GLU A 142 1.25 -12.59 -17.59
N VAL A 143 0.96 -13.73 -16.95
CA VAL A 143 1.49 -15.04 -17.37
C VAL A 143 0.94 -15.42 -18.74
N GLU A 144 -0.33 -15.17 -19.02
CA GLU A 144 -0.92 -15.45 -20.34
C GLU A 144 -0.27 -14.58 -21.44
N LYS A 145 -0.13 -13.27 -21.20
CA LYS A 145 0.52 -12.34 -22.14
C LYS A 145 1.98 -12.71 -22.42
N SER A 146 2.71 -13.21 -21.42
CA SER A 146 4.13 -13.57 -21.54
C SER A 146 4.39 -14.98 -22.09
N SER A 147 3.37 -15.84 -22.15
CA SER A 147 3.51 -17.25 -22.50
C SER A 147 3.77 -17.56 -24.00
N GLY A 148 3.84 -16.54 -24.86
CA GLY A 148 4.26 -16.67 -26.26
C GLY A 148 5.75 -17.03 -26.47
N GLY A 149 6.58 -16.99 -25.43
CA GLY A 149 8.01 -17.32 -25.51
C GLY A 149 8.34 -18.71 -24.95
N ARG A 150 9.00 -19.56 -25.77
CA ARG A 150 9.54 -20.89 -25.40
C ARG A 150 10.13 -20.91 -23.99
N ARG A 151 9.43 -21.55 -23.04
CA ARG A 151 9.88 -21.73 -21.65
C ARG A 151 11.17 -22.54 -21.59
N ARG A 152 12.30 -21.86 -21.37
CA ARG A 152 13.56 -22.49 -20.98
C ARG A 152 13.34 -23.20 -19.63
N ARG A 153 13.48 -24.53 -19.63
CA ARG A 153 13.49 -25.39 -18.44
C ARG A 153 14.75 -25.13 -17.61
N ASN A 154 14.84 -23.97 -16.96
CA ASN A 154 15.81 -23.79 -15.88
C ASN A 154 15.04 -23.87 -14.57
N GLY A 155 15.39 -24.85 -13.73
CA GLY A 155 14.79 -25.16 -12.43
C GLY A 155 15.05 -24.09 -11.35
N GLY A 156 14.97 -22.82 -11.73
CA GLY A 156 14.94 -21.71 -10.79
C GLY A 156 13.62 -21.74 -10.03
N ARG A 157 13.71 -21.58 -8.70
CA ARG A 157 12.59 -21.36 -7.78
C ARG A 157 11.61 -20.38 -8.46
N SER A 158 10.34 -20.78 -8.61
CA SER A 158 9.35 -19.95 -9.29
C SER A 158 9.28 -18.60 -8.58
N ASN A 159 9.66 -17.53 -9.27
CA ASN A 159 9.50 -16.15 -8.81
C ASN A 159 8.02 -15.77 -8.80
N LYS A 160 7.22 -16.48 -8.02
CA LYS A 160 5.82 -16.14 -7.81
C LYS A 160 5.78 -14.90 -6.90
N PRO A 161 4.90 -13.93 -7.17
CA PRO A 161 4.62 -12.90 -6.19
C PRO A 161 4.15 -13.54 -4.88
N THR A 162 4.64 -13.02 -3.76
CA THR A 162 4.32 -13.53 -2.42
C THR A 162 3.43 -12.55 -1.68
N VAL A 163 2.32 -13.05 -1.16
CA VAL A 163 1.44 -12.34 -0.24
C VAL A 163 1.61 -12.92 1.16
N ASN A 164 1.89 -12.07 2.14
CA ASN A 164 1.95 -12.44 3.55
C ASN A 164 0.66 -11.96 4.23
N LEU A 165 -0.10 -12.89 4.79
CA LEU A 165 -1.31 -12.60 5.53
C LEU A 165 -1.08 -12.72 7.03
N VAL A 166 -1.20 -11.62 7.76
CA VAL A 166 -1.08 -11.57 9.21
C VAL A 166 -2.48 -11.60 9.83
N THR A 167 -2.88 -12.75 10.37
CA THR A 167 -4.16 -12.91 11.09
C THR A 167 -4.08 -14.11 12.03
N ALA A 168 -4.76 -14.07 13.17
CA ALA A 168 -5.04 -15.22 14.03
C ALA A 168 -6.38 -15.91 13.72
N ASP A 169 -7.20 -15.33 12.86
CA ASP A 169 -8.53 -15.86 12.53
C ASP A 169 -8.40 -17.21 11.78
N LYS A 170 -9.06 -18.25 12.29
CA LYS A 170 -9.04 -19.60 11.68
C LYS A 170 -9.91 -19.68 10.41
N GLY A 171 -11.00 -18.94 10.35
CA GLY A 171 -11.90 -18.83 9.21
C GLY A 171 -11.17 -18.23 8.01
N LEU A 172 -10.62 -17.02 8.16
CA LEU A 172 -9.88 -16.36 7.09
C LEU A 172 -8.72 -17.21 6.58
N ARG A 173 -7.94 -17.82 7.49
CA ARG A 173 -6.85 -18.74 7.12
C ARG A 173 -7.31 -19.91 6.28
N ARG A 174 -8.42 -20.55 6.65
CA ARG A 174 -8.98 -21.68 5.89
C ARG A 174 -9.42 -21.24 4.50
N LEU A 175 -10.09 -20.08 4.40
CA LEU A 175 -10.57 -19.55 3.11
C LEU A 175 -9.42 -19.25 2.16
N VAL A 176 -8.36 -18.61 2.66
CA VAL A 176 -7.19 -18.26 1.87
C VAL A 176 -6.43 -19.49 1.38
N LEU A 177 -6.25 -20.50 2.23
CA LEU A 177 -5.49 -21.70 1.90
C LEU A 177 -6.27 -22.73 1.07
N LYS A 178 -7.62 -22.68 1.08
CA LYS A 178 -8.46 -23.65 0.37
C LYS A 178 -8.18 -23.72 -1.13
N GLU A 179 -7.72 -22.62 -1.73
CA GLU A 179 -7.52 -22.49 -3.18
C GLU A 179 -6.06 -22.40 -3.61
N GLU A 180 -5.12 -22.62 -2.69
CA GLU A 180 -3.68 -22.39 -2.90
C GLU A 180 -3.11 -23.12 -4.13
N LYS A 181 -3.57 -24.34 -4.42
CA LYS A 181 -3.09 -25.15 -5.55
C LYS A 181 -3.35 -24.54 -6.94
N LYS A 182 -4.29 -23.60 -7.06
CA LYS A 182 -4.65 -22.95 -8.33
C LYS A 182 -4.05 -21.54 -8.47
N ARG A 183 -3.36 -21.03 -7.45
CA ARG A 183 -2.90 -19.65 -7.42
C ARG A 183 -1.53 -19.49 -8.06
N VAL A 184 -1.41 -18.41 -8.81
CA VAL A 184 -0.13 -17.94 -9.36
C VAL A 184 0.63 -17.15 -8.28
N VAL A 185 -0.11 -16.52 -7.36
CA VAL A 185 0.41 -15.88 -6.14
C VAL A 185 0.62 -16.91 -5.03
N ASP A 186 1.77 -16.85 -4.36
CA ASP A 186 2.05 -17.64 -3.15
C ASP A 186 1.52 -16.89 -1.91
N VAL A 187 0.78 -17.57 -1.02
CA VAL A 187 0.17 -16.92 0.15
C VAL A 187 0.69 -17.56 1.44
N ILE A 188 1.41 -16.77 2.23
CA ILE A 188 2.00 -17.19 3.51
C ILE A 188 1.18 -16.62 4.65
N VAL A 189 0.61 -17.49 5.47
CA VAL A 189 -0.08 -17.07 6.70
C VAL A 189 0.93 -16.90 7.84
N VAL A 190 0.93 -15.73 8.47
CA VAL A 190 1.80 -15.37 9.58
C VAL A 190 0.97 -15.14 10.85
N ASN A 191 1.42 -15.70 11.97
CA ASN A 191 0.81 -15.42 13.26
C ASN A 191 1.06 -13.93 13.66
N PRO A 192 0.05 -13.20 14.13
CA PRO A 192 0.17 -11.80 14.55
C PRO A 192 1.29 -11.51 15.56
N ILE A 193 1.47 -12.37 16.57
CA ILE A 193 2.52 -12.21 17.59
C ILE A 193 3.89 -12.41 16.95
N THR A 194 4.02 -13.42 16.07
CA THR A 194 5.27 -13.68 15.33
C THR A 194 5.59 -12.52 14.40
N PHE A 195 4.59 -12.00 13.69
CA PHE A 195 4.73 -10.81 12.86
C PHE A 195 5.29 -9.64 13.68
N TRP A 196 4.63 -9.30 14.78
CA TRP A 196 4.99 -8.16 15.61
C TRP A 196 6.41 -8.26 16.19
N LYS A 197 6.80 -9.44 16.68
CA LYS A 197 8.09 -9.66 17.34
C LYS A 197 9.26 -9.82 16.36
N LYS A 198 9.03 -10.39 15.18
CA LYS A 198 10.10 -10.83 14.27
C LYS A 198 10.11 -10.13 12.93
N TYR A 199 8.95 -9.94 12.31
CA TYR A 199 8.86 -9.43 10.94
C TYR A 199 8.77 -7.92 10.90
N LYS A 200 8.10 -7.27 11.86
CA LYS A 200 8.01 -5.80 11.93
C LYS A 200 9.38 -5.12 11.80
N SER A 201 10.36 -5.54 12.60
CA SER A 201 11.71 -4.95 12.56
C SER A 201 12.42 -5.19 11.22
N ARG A 202 12.24 -6.37 10.64
CA ARG A 202 12.81 -6.71 9.32
C ARG A 202 12.22 -5.86 8.21
N LEU A 203 10.91 -5.62 8.27
CA LEU A 203 10.20 -4.73 7.35
C LEU A 203 10.65 -3.28 7.48
N GLY A 204 11.14 -2.86 8.66
CA GLY A 204 11.84 -1.59 8.86
C GLY A 204 13.32 -1.58 8.45
N GLY A 205 13.83 -2.64 7.79
CA GLY A 205 15.23 -2.73 7.36
C GLY A 205 16.22 -3.16 8.45
N TYR A 206 15.76 -3.42 9.67
CA TYR A 206 16.62 -3.91 10.74
C TYR A 206 16.93 -5.39 10.52
N LYS A 207 18.22 -5.72 10.33
CA LYS A 207 18.67 -7.11 10.33
C LYS A 207 18.35 -7.73 11.69
N SER A 208 17.95 -9.01 11.72
CA SER A 208 17.76 -9.73 12.99
C SER A 208 19.11 -10.10 13.62
N THR A 209 19.99 -9.14 13.79
CA THR A 209 21.19 -9.28 14.60
C THR A 209 20.83 -9.00 16.04
N TYR A 210 21.36 -9.82 16.94
CA TYR A 210 21.28 -9.72 18.40
C TYR A 210 21.80 -8.38 18.97
N GLU A 211 22.28 -7.48 18.11
CA GLU A 211 22.97 -6.23 18.44
C GLU A 211 22.02 -5.08 18.81
N ASN A 212 20.71 -5.21 18.55
CA ASN A 212 19.71 -4.18 18.88
C ASN A 212 18.98 -4.40 20.21
N LYS A 213 19.50 -5.26 21.10
CA LYS A 213 19.02 -5.22 22.50
C LYS A 213 19.55 -3.92 23.12
N PRO A 214 18.69 -3.04 23.68
CA PRO A 214 19.20 -1.98 24.53
C PRO A 214 20.05 -2.64 25.61
N LYS A 215 21.27 -2.15 25.80
CA LYS A 215 22.05 -2.53 26.99
C LYS A 215 21.20 -2.05 28.17
N GLU A 216 20.77 -2.98 29.00
CA GLU A 216 20.24 -2.64 30.32
C GLU A 216 21.37 -1.89 31.03
N GLU A 217 21.20 -0.58 31.21
CA GLU A 217 22.01 0.25 32.11
C GLU A 217 21.50 0.09 33.55
#